data_AF-A0A1I8CTZ9-F1
#
_entry.id   AF-A0A1I8CTZ9-F1
#
_cell.length_a   1.000
_cell.length_b   1.000
_cell.length_c   1.000
_cell.angle_alpha   90.00
_cell.angle_beta   90.00
_cell.angle_gamma   90.00
#
_symmetry.space_group_name_H-M   'P 1'
#
loop_
_entity.id
_entity.type
_entity.pdbx_description
1 polymer ?
#
loop_
_entity_poly.entity_id
_entity_poly.type
_entity_poly.pdbx_seq_one_letter_code
_entity_poly.pdbx_strand_id
1 'polypeptide(L)'
;MNFQISQPGTLRFNVGGSSYRCRILTLTSKTPCGRLGRFAGLSHEERLLICNGYIKENEEYFFERSSKIFDIIFKYYIQGQLHRPIDMCEEEFITELKYWEIPEYQLSICCAHSLHLHNGYGLQLEDVTDVLEQGIEERETLTIFQKIQNFCEGDESVFSTIFIFISIAFVLASVLALILGSLRDLQVPYVRINKKQISVAFENIGNYEKITWEPHPIFTIIEYVCILWFTFEFILRLIVADSRLHFISSSQNVVDIVSICPFYLELVLEICGFDVTSLTDIRGIFLIVRIMRVLRVVRILKLGRYSSGMRTFASTLKASSKQLGMMGMVLLTAALFFSTLIYFVEKDEVNTLFTSIPQAYWFTIVTMSTCGYGDIYPKTTLGMIIATGAICCGVLVLALPITIIVDNFMKVTSDGSPNPLMGRKQSNSHLHNNVNGDKRQEIESKLKLAHEKQNKMSQKIET
;
A
#
# COMPACT_ATOMS: atom_id res chain seq x y z
N MET A 1 -2.32 50.35 -0.96
CA MET A 1 -3.45 51.25 -0.64
C MET A 1 -3.62 51.25 0.87
N ASN A 2 -3.51 52.42 1.50
CA ASN A 2 -3.66 52.59 2.94
C ASN A 2 -5.12 52.40 3.33
N PHE A 3 -5.43 51.35 4.09
CA PHE A 3 -6.75 51.17 4.69
C PHE A 3 -6.94 52.21 5.82
N GLN A 4 -7.70 53.27 5.56
CA GLN A 4 -8.20 54.15 6.61
C GLN A 4 -9.15 53.35 7.50
N ILE A 5 -8.73 53.08 8.73
CA ILE A 5 -9.54 52.45 9.77
C ILE A 5 -10.51 53.52 10.30
N SER A 6 -11.72 53.55 9.77
CA SER A 6 -12.83 54.36 10.30
C SER A 6 -13.88 53.45 10.94
N GLN A 7 -14.08 53.62 12.26
CA GLN A 7 -15.14 53.08 13.14
C GLN A 7 -14.99 51.62 13.64
N PRO A 8 -15.14 51.35 14.96
CA PRO A 8 -15.22 49.99 15.51
C PRO A 8 -16.60 49.37 15.23
N GLY A 9 -16.87 49.04 13.96
CA GLY A 9 -18.12 48.40 13.55
C GLY A 9 -18.17 46.92 13.89
N THR A 10 -19.33 46.42 14.32
CA THR A 10 -19.65 45.00 14.31
C THR A 10 -20.47 44.67 13.08
N LEU A 11 -20.12 43.61 12.36
CA LEU A 11 -20.93 43.07 11.28
C LEU A 11 -21.82 41.95 11.81
N ARG A 12 -23.05 41.92 11.30
CA ARG A 12 -23.99 40.83 11.50
C ARG A 12 -24.24 40.14 10.18
N PHE A 13 -24.17 38.83 10.19
CA PHE A 13 -24.45 38.01 9.01
C PHE A 13 -25.28 36.81 9.40
N ASN A 14 -26.17 36.43 8.49
CA ASN A 14 -27.09 35.33 8.65
C ASN A 14 -26.70 34.24 7.64
N VAL A 15 -26.27 33.08 8.13
CA VAL A 15 -25.86 31.97 7.27
C VAL A 15 -26.80 30.80 7.52
N GLY A 16 -27.57 30.42 6.49
CA GLY A 16 -28.51 29.30 6.59
C GLY A 16 -29.55 29.44 7.70
N GLY A 17 -29.96 30.68 7.99
CA GLY A 17 -30.94 31.01 9.04
C GLY A 17 -30.35 31.23 10.43
N SER A 18 -29.04 31.04 10.63
CA SER A 18 -28.36 31.31 11.89
C SER A 18 -27.66 32.67 11.87
N SER A 19 -27.91 33.50 12.89
CA SER A 19 -27.31 34.83 13.01
C SER A 19 -25.97 34.79 13.74
N TYR A 20 -24.97 35.45 13.16
CA TYR A 20 -23.61 35.56 13.67
C TYR A 20 -23.18 37.03 13.74
N ARG A 21 -22.40 37.37 14.76
CA ARG A 21 -21.90 38.73 14.98
C ARG A 21 -20.40 38.72 15.21
N CYS A 22 -19.67 39.52 14.44
CA CYS A 22 -18.22 39.66 14.59
C CYS A 22 -17.76 41.11 14.49
N ARG A 23 -16.66 41.44 15.16
CA ARG A 23 -16.01 42.76 15.02
C ARG A 23 -15.27 42.79 13.68
N ILE A 24 -15.37 43.89 12.95
CA ILE A 24 -14.65 44.08 11.67
C ILE A 24 -13.15 43.84 11.86
N LEU A 25 -12.58 44.39 12.94
CA LEU A 25 -11.17 44.20 13.30
C LEU A 25 -10.76 42.74 13.45
N THR A 26 -11.62 41.87 13.96
CA THR A 26 -11.30 40.44 14.13
C THR A 26 -11.20 39.75 12.77
N LEU A 27 -12.13 40.04 11.85
CA LEU A 27 -12.14 39.48 10.50
C LEU A 27 -10.97 39.98 9.65
N THR A 28 -10.60 41.26 9.78
CA THR A 28 -9.52 41.85 8.99
C THR A 28 -8.12 41.58 9.54
N SER A 29 -7.96 41.36 10.86
CA SER A 29 -6.64 41.13 11.46
C SER A 29 -6.19 39.67 11.42
N LYS A 30 -7.09 38.71 11.65
CA LYS A 30 -6.71 37.29 11.78
C LYS A 30 -6.65 36.56 10.45
N THR A 31 -7.60 36.82 9.55
CA THR A 31 -7.74 36.08 8.28
C THR A 31 -8.15 37.04 7.14
N PRO A 32 -7.29 38.03 6.80
CA PRO A 32 -7.62 39.06 5.80
C PRO A 32 -7.86 38.49 4.39
N CYS A 33 -7.22 37.36 4.07
CA CYS A 33 -7.28 36.73 2.76
C CYS A 33 -8.57 35.92 2.52
N GLY A 34 -9.31 35.58 3.58
CA GLY A 34 -10.56 34.84 3.44
C GLY A 34 -11.73 35.73 3.02
N ARG A 35 -12.80 35.12 2.49
CA ARG A 35 -13.95 35.85 1.94
C ARG A 35 -14.59 36.80 2.97
N LEU A 36 -14.72 36.40 4.24
CA LEU A 36 -15.25 37.27 5.29
C LEU A 36 -14.28 38.39 5.69
N GLY A 37 -12.96 38.14 5.59
CA GLY A 37 -11.94 39.16 5.82
C GLY A 37 -12.01 40.27 4.77
N ARG A 38 -12.14 39.89 3.50
CA ARG A 38 -12.39 40.83 2.39
C ARG A 38 -13.74 41.54 2.55
N PHE A 39 -14.80 40.79 2.85
CA PHE A 39 -16.15 41.33 3.07
C PHE A 39 -16.19 42.39 4.16
N ALA A 40 -15.39 42.23 5.22
CA ALA A 40 -15.30 43.18 6.30
C ALA A 40 -14.68 44.53 5.86
N GLY A 41 -13.80 44.53 4.87
CA GLY A 41 -13.17 45.72 4.31
C GLY A 41 -13.99 46.50 3.28
N LEU A 42 -15.12 45.95 2.82
CA LEU A 42 -15.97 46.55 1.78
C LEU A 42 -16.97 47.58 2.35
N SER A 43 -17.42 48.50 1.50
CA SER A 43 -18.53 49.41 1.78
C SER A 43 -19.88 48.69 1.80
N HIS A 44 -20.94 49.33 2.32
CA HIS A 44 -22.27 48.73 2.38
C HIS A 44 -22.80 48.34 0.99
N GLU A 45 -22.62 49.21 -0.01
CA GLU A 45 -23.09 48.98 -1.39
C GLU A 45 -22.36 47.80 -2.04
N GLU A 46 -21.05 47.67 -1.82
CA GLU A 46 -20.25 46.54 -2.33
C GLU A 46 -20.62 45.22 -1.64
N ARG A 47 -20.94 45.24 -0.35
CA ARG A 47 -21.38 44.04 0.38
C ARG A 47 -22.70 43.49 -0.18
N LEU A 48 -23.63 44.36 -0.57
CA LEU A 48 -24.90 43.96 -1.18
C LEU A 48 -24.73 43.18 -2.50
N LEU A 49 -23.63 43.40 -3.21
CA LEU A 49 -23.31 42.67 -4.45
C LEU A 49 -22.76 41.25 -4.20
N ILE A 50 -22.22 40.99 -3.00
CA ILE A 50 -21.53 39.73 -2.67
C ILE A 50 -22.40 38.80 -1.82
N CYS A 51 -23.29 39.37 -0.98
CA CYS A 51 -24.25 38.61 -0.18
C CYS A 51 -25.48 38.22 -1.01
N ASN A 52 -26.19 37.17 -0.60
CA ASN A 52 -27.42 36.73 -1.25
C ASN A 52 -28.63 37.64 -0.93
N GLY A 53 -28.56 38.39 0.17
CA GLY A 53 -29.59 39.34 0.55
C GLY A 53 -29.20 40.16 1.78
N TYR A 54 -29.98 41.19 2.11
CA TYR A 54 -29.81 42.01 3.29
C TYR A 54 -31.13 42.17 4.04
N ILE A 55 -31.14 41.74 5.29
CA ILE A 55 -32.30 41.80 6.18
C ILE A 55 -32.24 43.15 6.91
N LYS A 56 -33.09 44.10 6.50
CA LYS A 56 -33.04 45.48 6.99
C LYS A 56 -33.43 45.60 8.45
N GLU A 57 -34.32 44.73 8.93
CA GLU A 57 -34.87 44.77 10.29
C GLU A 57 -33.78 44.51 11.35
N ASN A 58 -32.85 43.59 11.05
CA ASN A 58 -31.80 43.16 11.97
C ASN A 58 -30.39 43.62 11.55
N GLU A 59 -30.28 44.36 10.43
CA GLU A 59 -29.03 44.78 9.80
C GLU A 59 -28.10 43.60 9.48
N GLU A 60 -28.64 42.50 8.92
CA GLU A 60 -27.90 41.26 8.67
C GLU A 60 -27.68 40.99 7.18
N TYR A 61 -26.44 40.63 6.82
CA TYR A 61 -26.11 40.14 5.49
C TYR A 61 -26.36 38.63 5.38
N PHE A 62 -27.22 38.22 4.47
CA PHE A 62 -27.65 36.83 4.30
C PHE A 62 -26.77 36.06 3.31
N PHE A 63 -26.41 34.84 3.69
CA PHE A 63 -25.71 33.85 2.85
C PHE A 63 -26.47 32.53 2.84
N GLU A 64 -26.78 32.04 1.64
CA GLU A 64 -27.54 30.80 1.43
C GLU A 64 -26.61 29.58 1.49
N ARG A 65 -26.06 29.28 2.67
CA ARG A 65 -25.12 28.17 2.93
C ARG A 65 -25.49 27.39 4.18
N SER A 66 -24.82 26.26 4.41
CA SER A 66 -25.04 25.42 5.60
C SER A 66 -24.57 26.12 6.88
N SER A 67 -25.51 26.39 7.79
CA SER A 67 -25.20 27.02 9.08
C SER A 67 -24.30 26.14 9.97
N LYS A 68 -24.46 24.82 9.89
CA LYS A 68 -23.70 23.84 10.68
C LYS A 68 -22.21 23.87 10.34
N ILE A 69 -21.88 23.92 9.05
CA ILE A 69 -20.49 23.98 8.59
C ILE A 69 -19.91 25.37 8.85
N PHE A 70 -20.73 26.40 8.64
CA PHE A 70 -20.32 27.76 8.86
C PHE A 70 -19.95 28.06 10.31
N ASP A 71 -20.56 27.42 11.31
CA ASP A 71 -20.16 27.59 12.72
C ASP A 71 -18.66 27.26 12.95
N ILE A 72 -18.16 26.23 12.27
CA ILE A 72 -16.74 25.82 12.33
C ILE A 72 -15.87 26.88 11.66
N ILE A 73 -16.29 27.35 10.48
CA ILE A 73 -15.60 28.38 9.72
C ILE A 73 -15.55 29.68 10.51
N PHE A 74 -16.66 30.07 11.13
CA PHE A 74 -16.76 31.23 11.99
C PHE A 74 -15.83 31.14 13.20
N LYS A 75 -15.78 29.97 13.86
CA LYS A 75 -14.81 29.70 14.94
C LYS A 75 -13.37 29.85 14.45
N TYR A 76 -13.05 29.40 13.24
CA TYR A 76 -11.73 29.62 12.64
C TYR A 76 -11.41 31.11 12.48
N TYR A 77 -12.34 31.95 11.99
CA TYR A 77 -12.14 33.40 11.91
C TYR A 77 -11.88 34.06 13.29
N ILE A 78 -12.41 33.48 14.37
CA ILE A 78 -12.22 34.01 15.74
C ILE A 78 -10.95 33.46 16.40
N GLN A 79 -10.72 32.15 16.30
CA GLN A 79 -9.70 31.43 17.06
C GLN A 79 -8.39 31.27 16.28
N GLY A 80 -8.46 31.22 14.94
CA GLY A 80 -7.32 31.02 14.04
C GLY A 80 -6.94 29.55 13.83
N GLN A 81 -7.68 28.60 14.42
CA GLN A 81 -7.47 27.17 14.24
C GLN A 81 -8.67 26.55 13.53
N LEU A 82 -8.39 25.78 12.46
CA LEU A 82 -9.41 25.07 11.70
C LEU A 82 -9.34 23.58 12.03
N HIS A 83 -10.46 23.02 12.47
CA HIS A 83 -10.63 21.60 12.75
C HIS A 83 -11.90 21.09 12.08
N ARG A 84 -11.84 19.89 11.50
CA ARG A 84 -12.99 19.20 10.92
C ARG A 84 -13.56 18.20 11.94
N PRO A 85 -14.86 18.26 12.27
CA PRO A 85 -15.55 17.23 13.06
C PRO A 85 -15.60 15.88 12.33
N ILE A 86 -15.57 14.79 13.09
CA ILE A 86 -15.51 13.41 12.58
C ILE A 86 -16.83 13.00 11.90
N ASP A 87 -17.94 13.57 12.34
CA ASP A 87 -19.30 13.31 11.86
C ASP A 87 -19.66 14.10 10.58
N MET A 88 -18.73 14.88 10.03
CA MET A 88 -18.97 15.74 8.87
C MET A 88 -18.39 15.17 7.58
N CYS A 89 -19.16 15.21 6.50
CA CYS A 89 -18.71 14.82 5.16
C CYS A 89 -17.53 15.68 4.69
N GLU A 90 -16.52 15.02 4.12
CA GLU A 90 -15.28 15.67 3.67
C GLU A 90 -15.51 16.62 2.49
N GLU A 91 -16.19 16.13 1.46
CA GLU A 91 -16.45 16.90 0.24
C GLU A 91 -17.29 18.14 0.55
N GLU A 92 -18.28 18.01 1.43
CA GLU A 92 -19.15 19.11 1.86
C GLU A 92 -18.33 20.18 2.59
N PHE A 93 -17.42 19.75 3.49
CA PHE A 93 -16.53 20.64 4.21
C PHE A 93 -15.54 21.36 3.29
N ILE A 94 -14.87 20.65 2.38
CA ILE A 94 -13.95 21.25 1.40
C ILE A 94 -14.68 22.25 0.49
N THR A 95 -15.90 21.92 0.06
CA THR A 95 -16.72 22.79 -0.78
C THR A 95 -17.04 24.10 -0.06
N GLU A 96 -17.34 24.04 1.24
CA GLU A 96 -17.51 25.24 2.06
C GLU A 96 -16.19 26.02 2.21
N LEU A 97 -15.06 25.37 2.53
CA LEU A 97 -13.76 26.06 2.62
C LEU A 97 -13.42 26.83 1.34
N LYS A 98 -13.67 26.22 0.17
CA LYS A 98 -13.51 26.87 -1.14
C LYS A 98 -14.44 28.07 -1.30
N TYR A 99 -15.71 27.96 -0.93
CA TYR A 99 -16.67 29.07 -0.98
C TYR A 99 -16.26 30.26 -0.09
N TRP A 100 -15.71 29.97 1.09
CA TRP A 100 -15.24 30.96 2.06
C TRP A 100 -13.79 31.43 1.83
N GLU A 101 -13.17 30.99 0.73
CA GLU A 101 -11.79 31.31 0.33
C GLU A 101 -10.76 30.97 1.43
N ILE A 102 -10.96 29.86 2.15
CA ILE A 102 -10.02 29.37 3.17
C ILE A 102 -9.17 28.25 2.55
N PRO A 103 -7.84 28.41 2.48
CA PRO A 103 -6.98 27.36 1.93
C PRO A 103 -6.99 26.08 2.77
N GLU A 104 -6.93 24.92 2.12
CA GLU A 104 -6.95 23.61 2.77
C GLU A 104 -5.75 23.39 3.72
N TYR A 105 -4.60 24.02 3.44
CA TYR A 105 -3.40 23.96 4.29
C TYR A 105 -3.56 24.64 5.66
N GLN A 106 -4.61 25.42 5.87
CA GLN A 106 -4.92 26.03 7.17
C GLN A 106 -5.53 25.03 8.15
N LEU A 107 -5.82 23.81 7.69
CA LEU A 107 -6.34 22.77 8.54
C LEU A 107 -5.26 22.27 9.51
N SER A 108 -5.62 22.17 10.78
CA SER A 108 -4.70 21.71 11.82
C SER A 108 -4.20 20.28 11.53
N ILE A 109 -2.97 19.99 11.93
CA ILE A 109 -2.24 18.72 11.65
C ILE A 109 -3.08 17.48 12.00
N CYS A 110 -3.84 17.51 13.11
CA CYS A 110 -4.69 16.41 13.54
C CYS A 110 -5.84 16.08 12.56
N CYS A 111 -6.32 17.06 11.81
CA CYS A 111 -7.40 16.91 10.83
C CYS A 111 -6.84 16.81 9.40
N ALA A 112 -5.68 17.42 9.14
CA ALA A 112 -4.97 17.32 7.86
C ALA A 112 -4.59 15.86 7.55
N HIS A 113 -4.13 15.11 8.56
CA HIS A 113 -3.78 13.69 8.38
C HIS A 113 -4.95 12.83 7.92
N SER A 114 -6.18 13.11 8.38
CA SER A 114 -7.39 12.39 7.98
C SER A 114 -7.82 12.68 6.54
N LEU A 115 -7.54 13.88 6.00
CA LEU A 115 -7.80 14.23 4.60
C LEU A 115 -6.71 13.66 3.66
N HIS A 116 -5.46 13.67 4.09
CA HIS A 116 -4.36 13.13 3.30
C HIS A 116 -4.40 11.59 3.19
N LEU A 117 -4.88 10.88 4.22
CA LEU A 117 -5.10 9.43 4.11
C LEU A 117 -6.14 9.06 3.04
N HIS A 118 -7.19 9.87 2.88
CA HIS A 118 -8.29 9.57 1.94
C HIS A 118 -7.97 9.94 0.48
N ASN A 119 -7.02 10.86 0.25
CA ASN A 119 -6.58 11.27 -1.09
C ASN A 119 -5.52 10.35 -1.73
N GLY A 120 -5.22 9.18 -1.14
CA GLY A 120 -4.38 8.16 -1.77
C GLY A 120 -2.88 8.46 -1.82
N TYR A 121 -2.43 9.57 -1.22
CA TYR A 121 -1.00 9.89 -1.08
C TYR A 121 -0.60 9.73 0.39
N GLY A 122 -0.35 8.47 0.78
CA GLY A 122 0.39 8.17 2.00
C GLY A 122 1.87 8.53 1.82
N LEU A 123 2.17 9.83 1.71
CA LEU A 123 3.53 10.34 1.66
C LEU A 123 4.05 10.44 3.10
N GLN A 124 5.16 9.75 3.35
CA GLN A 124 5.93 9.93 4.57
C GLN A 124 6.51 11.35 4.55
N LEU A 125 6.70 11.96 5.72
CA LEU A 125 7.17 13.35 5.85
C LEU A 125 8.56 13.60 5.23
N GLU A 126 9.25 12.55 4.78
CA GLU A 126 10.53 12.61 4.03
C GLU A 126 10.34 12.91 2.54
N ASP A 127 9.17 12.65 1.95
CA ASP A 127 8.93 12.85 0.50
C ASP A 127 8.50 14.29 0.15
N VAL A 128 8.06 15.09 1.13
CA VAL A 128 7.56 16.46 0.89
C VAL A 128 8.71 17.43 0.55
N THR A 129 9.92 17.14 1.04
CA THR A 129 11.12 17.89 0.65
C THR A 129 11.50 17.64 -0.80
N ASP A 130 11.33 16.40 -1.30
CA ASP A 130 11.66 16.06 -2.69
C ASP A 130 10.59 16.58 -3.68
N VAL A 131 9.31 16.58 -3.30
CA VAL A 131 8.21 17.07 -4.15
C VAL A 131 8.24 18.60 -4.32
N LEU A 132 8.72 19.35 -3.31
CA LEU A 132 8.85 20.81 -3.40
C LEU A 132 10.04 21.25 -4.27
N GLU A 133 11.09 20.41 -4.40
CA GLU A 133 12.20 20.66 -5.32
C GLU A 133 11.85 20.31 -6.78
N GLN A 134 10.92 19.37 -7.01
CA GLN A 134 10.52 18.93 -8.36
C GLN A 134 9.40 19.77 -9.02
N GLY A 135 8.86 20.77 -8.32
CA GLY A 135 7.75 21.61 -8.82
C GLY A 135 8.12 22.65 -9.88
N ILE A 136 9.40 22.74 -10.27
CA ILE A 136 9.89 23.72 -11.23
C ILE A 136 10.89 23.04 -12.17
N GLU A 137 10.45 22.09 -13.00
CA GLU A 137 11.05 21.91 -14.35
C GLU A 137 10.22 20.95 -15.22
N GLU A 138 9.74 21.54 -16.31
CA GLU A 138 9.61 20.98 -17.65
C GLU A 138 8.68 19.78 -17.92
N ARG A 139 7.68 20.11 -18.74
CA ARG A 139 6.95 19.23 -19.65
C ARG A 139 7.90 18.71 -20.74
N GLU A 140 8.84 17.85 -20.38
CA GLU A 140 9.69 17.13 -21.33
C GLU A 140 9.05 15.81 -21.77
N THR A 141 9.28 15.44 -23.03
CA THR A 141 8.93 14.15 -23.61
C THR A 141 9.43 13.01 -22.74
N LEU A 142 8.54 12.12 -22.29
CA LEU A 142 8.88 10.91 -21.52
C LEU A 142 10.12 10.24 -22.13
N THR A 143 11.20 10.17 -21.37
CA THR A 143 12.44 9.50 -21.82
C THR A 143 12.14 8.03 -22.11
N ILE A 144 12.90 7.41 -23.03
CA ILE A 144 12.75 5.98 -23.37
C ILE A 144 12.77 5.11 -22.10
N PHE A 145 13.56 5.50 -21.10
CA PHE A 145 13.62 4.85 -19.78
C PHE A 145 12.27 4.89 -19.03
N GLN A 146 11.63 6.05 -18.91
CA GLN A 146 10.30 6.18 -18.29
C GLN A 146 9.23 5.36 -19.03
N LYS A 147 9.35 5.27 -20.37
CA LYS A 147 8.45 4.42 -21.17
C LYS A 147 8.65 2.93 -20.88
N ILE A 148 9.90 2.47 -20.72
CA ILE A 148 10.21 1.09 -20.34
C ILE A 148 9.79 0.81 -18.88
N GLN A 149 9.89 1.81 -18.00
CA GLN A 149 9.44 1.71 -16.62
C GLN A 149 7.94 1.44 -16.55
N ASN A 150 7.16 2.29 -17.22
CA ASN A 150 5.70 2.14 -17.31
C ASN A 150 5.33 0.79 -17.94
N PHE A 151 6.05 0.36 -18.98
CA PHE A 151 5.87 -0.96 -19.59
C PHE A 151 6.10 -2.12 -18.60
N CYS A 152 7.11 -2.02 -17.72
CA CYS A 152 7.43 -3.05 -16.73
C CYS A 152 6.52 -3.07 -15.51
N GLU A 153 5.93 -1.94 -15.16
CA GLU A 153 5.01 -1.79 -14.04
C GLU A 153 3.55 -2.09 -14.42
N GLY A 154 3.22 -2.06 -15.70
CA GLY A 154 1.88 -2.39 -16.20
C GLY A 154 1.14 -1.17 -16.72
N ASP A 155 1.54 -0.61 -17.86
CA ASP A 155 0.90 0.56 -18.49
C ASP A 155 -0.48 0.27 -19.14
N GLU A 156 -1.11 -0.85 -18.77
CA GLU A 156 -2.33 -1.41 -19.39
C GLU A 156 -2.22 -1.68 -20.91
N SER A 157 -1.03 -1.53 -21.51
CA SER A 157 -0.83 -1.86 -22.91
C SER A 157 -0.90 -3.37 -23.14
N VAL A 158 -1.28 -3.76 -24.36
CA VAL A 158 -1.31 -5.17 -24.77
C VAL A 158 0.07 -5.81 -24.62
N PHE A 159 1.14 -5.08 -24.96
CA PHE A 159 2.50 -5.60 -24.86
C PHE A 159 2.95 -5.79 -23.40
N SER A 160 2.62 -4.84 -22.51
CA SER A 160 2.92 -4.99 -21.08
C SER A 160 2.14 -6.15 -20.47
N THR A 161 0.87 -6.30 -20.86
CA THR A 161 0.03 -7.44 -20.45
C THR A 161 0.62 -8.77 -20.90
N ILE A 162 1.12 -8.86 -22.14
CA ILE A 162 1.82 -10.05 -22.65
C ILE A 162 3.08 -10.33 -21.84
N PHE A 163 3.89 -9.31 -21.56
CA PHE A 163 5.11 -9.45 -20.76
C PHE A 163 4.80 -9.97 -19.35
N ILE A 164 3.78 -9.43 -18.69
CA ILE A 164 3.28 -9.89 -17.39
C ILE A 164 2.83 -11.36 -17.47
N PHE A 165 2.06 -11.72 -18.50
CA PHE A 165 1.59 -13.10 -18.68
C PHE A 165 2.74 -14.08 -18.88
N ILE A 166 3.74 -13.73 -19.68
CA ILE A 166 4.96 -14.51 -19.87
C ILE A 166 5.72 -14.65 -18.54
N SER A 167 5.85 -13.56 -17.79
CA SER A 167 6.50 -13.56 -16.46
C SER A 167 5.82 -14.54 -15.50
N ILE A 168 4.49 -14.51 -15.44
CA ILE A 168 3.69 -15.43 -14.61
C ILE A 168 3.87 -16.87 -15.09
N ALA A 169 3.87 -17.11 -16.41
CA ALA A 169 4.06 -18.45 -16.98
C ALA A 169 5.43 -19.05 -16.60
N PHE A 170 6.51 -18.26 -16.60
CA PHE A 170 7.83 -18.70 -16.13
C PHE A 170 7.83 -19.02 -14.63
N VAL A 171 7.15 -18.22 -13.80
CA VAL A 171 7.00 -18.55 -12.37
C VAL A 171 6.27 -19.87 -12.20
N LEU A 172 5.15 -20.08 -12.87
CA LEU A 172 4.38 -21.33 -12.81
C LEU A 172 5.20 -22.53 -13.32
N ALA A 173 5.89 -22.40 -14.45
CA ALA A 173 6.75 -23.45 -14.99
C ALA A 173 7.87 -23.83 -14.00
N SER A 174 8.49 -22.84 -13.35
CA SER A 174 9.54 -23.08 -12.37
C SER A 174 9.02 -23.79 -11.09
N VAL A 175 7.82 -23.43 -10.63
CA VAL A 175 7.18 -24.09 -9.47
C VAL A 175 6.74 -25.50 -9.82
N LEU A 176 6.17 -25.72 -11.02
CA LEU A 176 5.82 -27.05 -11.52
C LEU A 176 7.06 -27.93 -11.67
N ALA A 177 8.17 -27.41 -12.20
CA ALA A 177 9.42 -28.14 -12.29
C ALA A 177 9.97 -28.52 -10.90
N LEU A 178 9.83 -27.65 -9.90
CA LEU A 178 10.20 -27.94 -8.51
C LEU A 178 9.35 -29.07 -7.93
N ILE A 179 8.03 -29.02 -8.14
CA ILE A 179 7.09 -30.04 -7.65
C ILE A 179 7.36 -31.39 -8.34
N LEU A 180 7.43 -31.40 -9.68
CA LEU A 180 7.67 -32.62 -10.46
C LEU A 180 9.06 -33.21 -10.19
N GLY A 181 10.10 -32.37 -10.08
CA GLY A 181 11.46 -32.81 -9.72
C GLY A 181 11.57 -33.39 -8.31
N SER A 182 10.59 -33.14 -7.43
CA SER A 182 10.52 -33.75 -6.10
C SER A 182 9.90 -35.15 -6.09
N LEU A 183 9.23 -35.57 -7.17
CA LEU A 183 8.63 -36.90 -7.29
C LEU A 183 9.72 -37.97 -7.37
N ARG A 184 9.58 -39.04 -6.57
CA ARG A 184 10.56 -40.14 -6.52
C ARG A 184 10.80 -40.78 -7.89
N ASP A 185 9.74 -40.94 -8.68
CA ASP A 185 9.79 -41.56 -10.00
C ASP A 185 10.56 -40.73 -11.03
N LEU A 186 10.71 -39.42 -10.77
CA LEU A 186 11.41 -38.47 -11.63
C LEU A 186 12.78 -38.07 -11.08
N GLN A 187 13.25 -38.74 -10.03
CA GLN A 187 14.60 -38.59 -9.50
C GLN A 187 15.53 -39.65 -10.07
N VAL A 188 16.73 -39.21 -10.46
CA VAL A 188 17.76 -40.06 -11.04
C VAL A 188 18.91 -40.20 -10.02
N PRO A 189 19.45 -41.41 -9.82
CA PRO A 189 20.56 -41.63 -8.91
C PRO A 189 21.89 -41.21 -9.55
N TYR A 190 22.65 -40.39 -8.83
CA TYR A 190 24.00 -39.97 -9.20
C TYR A 190 25.01 -40.44 -8.17
N VAL A 191 26.22 -40.76 -8.65
CA VAL A 191 27.39 -41.04 -7.83
C VAL A 191 28.49 -40.07 -8.19
N ARG A 192 29.22 -39.58 -7.18
CA ARG A 192 30.37 -38.69 -7.36
C ARG A 192 31.65 -39.51 -7.40
N ILE A 193 32.28 -39.63 -8.58
CA ILE A 193 33.57 -40.29 -8.77
C ILE A 193 34.57 -39.23 -9.24
N ASN A 194 35.69 -39.05 -8.53
CA ASN A 194 36.74 -38.07 -8.89
C ASN A 194 36.19 -36.65 -9.17
N LYS A 195 35.32 -36.15 -8.28
CA LYS A 195 34.60 -34.85 -8.39
C LYS A 195 33.61 -34.72 -9.56
N LYS A 196 33.47 -35.73 -10.41
CA LYS A 196 32.45 -35.75 -11.48
C LYS A 196 31.21 -36.50 -10.99
N GLN A 197 30.04 -35.92 -11.23
CA GLN A 197 28.76 -36.61 -11.04
C GLN A 197 28.46 -37.46 -12.28
N ILE A 198 28.21 -38.75 -12.06
CA ILE A 198 27.88 -39.72 -13.10
C ILE A 198 26.53 -40.34 -12.74
N SER A 199 25.60 -40.35 -13.70
CA SER A 199 24.29 -41.01 -13.56
C SER A 199 24.49 -42.52 -13.58
N VAL A 200 23.89 -43.22 -12.61
CA VAL A 200 23.98 -44.68 -12.51
C VAL A 200 22.65 -45.31 -12.90
N ALA A 201 22.67 -46.44 -13.61
CA ALA A 201 21.44 -47.20 -13.88
C ALA A 201 20.88 -47.78 -12.56
N PHE A 202 19.55 -47.83 -12.42
CA PHE A 202 18.88 -48.30 -11.19
C PHE A 202 19.34 -49.69 -10.73
N GLU A 203 19.67 -50.58 -11.66
CA GLU A 203 20.15 -51.94 -11.39
C GLU A 203 21.51 -51.97 -10.68
N ASN A 204 22.34 -50.93 -10.86
CA ASN A 204 23.70 -50.86 -10.33
C ASN A 204 23.82 -50.01 -9.05
N ILE A 205 22.69 -49.58 -8.49
CA ILE A 205 22.63 -48.79 -7.23
C ILE A 205 23.34 -49.54 -6.09
N GLY A 206 23.16 -50.86 -5.98
CA GLY A 206 23.72 -51.66 -4.88
C GLY A 206 25.26 -51.70 -4.83
N ASN A 207 25.94 -51.25 -5.89
CA ASN A 207 27.41 -51.28 -5.98
C ASN A 207 28.08 -50.04 -5.36
N TYR A 208 27.32 -49.05 -4.87
CA TYR A 208 27.86 -47.78 -4.37
C TYR A 208 27.34 -47.44 -2.96
N GLU A 209 28.23 -47.05 -2.05
CA GLU A 209 27.89 -46.74 -0.65
C GLU A 209 27.14 -45.40 -0.47
N LYS A 210 27.35 -44.43 -1.37
CA LYS A 210 26.76 -43.09 -1.26
C LYS A 210 26.16 -42.63 -2.58
N ILE A 211 24.83 -42.59 -2.62
CA ILE A 211 24.04 -42.19 -3.79
C ILE A 211 23.35 -40.86 -3.49
N THR A 212 23.45 -39.93 -4.42
CA THR A 212 22.73 -38.65 -4.37
C THR A 212 21.60 -38.67 -5.38
N TRP A 213 20.38 -38.40 -4.92
CA TRP A 213 19.21 -38.28 -5.78
C TRP A 213 19.08 -36.85 -6.27
N GLU A 214 19.05 -36.68 -7.59
CA GLU A 214 18.87 -35.39 -8.25
C GLU A 214 17.70 -35.46 -9.23
N PRO A 215 17.00 -34.35 -9.48
CA PRO A 215 15.89 -34.33 -10.43
C PRO A 215 16.38 -34.67 -11.84
N HIS A 216 15.50 -35.25 -12.65
CA HIS A 216 15.79 -35.53 -14.06
C HIS A 216 16.36 -34.28 -14.78
N PRO A 217 17.37 -34.42 -15.65
CA PRO A 217 18.08 -33.28 -16.29
C PRO A 217 17.17 -32.24 -16.97
N ILE A 218 16.01 -32.67 -17.47
CA ILE A 218 15.02 -31.77 -18.08
C ILE A 218 14.53 -30.67 -17.12
N PHE A 219 14.35 -30.99 -15.84
CA PHE A 219 13.91 -30.02 -14.83
C PHE A 219 15.03 -29.02 -14.51
N THR A 220 16.28 -29.46 -14.56
CA THR A 220 17.45 -28.57 -14.42
C THR A 220 17.56 -27.61 -15.61
N ILE A 221 17.26 -28.06 -16.83
CA ILE A 221 17.23 -27.17 -18.01
C ILE A 221 16.11 -26.13 -17.87
N ILE A 222 14.90 -26.56 -17.49
CA ILE A 222 13.77 -25.64 -17.26
C ILE A 222 14.14 -24.61 -16.19
N GLU A 223 14.77 -25.05 -15.10
CA GLU A 223 15.24 -24.19 -14.01
C GLU A 223 16.20 -23.11 -14.53
N TYR A 224 17.21 -23.48 -15.32
CA TYR A 224 18.16 -22.52 -15.90
C TYR A 224 17.50 -21.51 -16.84
N VAL A 225 16.56 -21.96 -17.68
CA VAL A 225 15.80 -21.06 -18.56
C VAL A 225 14.94 -20.08 -17.74
N CYS A 226 14.29 -20.56 -16.68
CA CYS A 226 13.49 -19.70 -15.80
C CYS A 226 14.35 -18.68 -15.05
N ILE A 227 15.51 -19.10 -14.53
CA ILE A 227 16.44 -18.19 -13.85
C ILE A 227 16.97 -17.13 -14.82
N LEU A 228 17.31 -17.51 -16.06
CA LEU A 228 17.75 -16.57 -17.08
C LEU A 228 16.67 -15.50 -17.33
N TRP A 229 15.41 -15.91 -17.43
CA TRP A 229 14.28 -14.99 -17.57
C TRP A 229 14.12 -14.08 -16.34
N PHE A 230 14.18 -14.61 -15.13
CA PHE A 230 14.07 -13.81 -13.90
C PHE A 230 15.23 -12.82 -13.72
N THR A 231 16.44 -13.22 -14.09
CA THR A 231 17.60 -12.33 -14.11
C THR A 231 17.40 -11.23 -15.14
N PHE A 232 16.91 -11.55 -16.34
CA PHE A 232 16.60 -10.57 -17.37
C PHE A 232 15.58 -9.54 -16.88
N GLU A 233 14.45 -9.98 -16.29
CA GLU A 233 13.46 -9.07 -15.69
C GLU A 233 14.07 -8.17 -14.62
N PHE A 234 14.87 -8.73 -13.72
CA PHE A 234 15.48 -7.99 -12.62
C PHE A 234 16.47 -6.95 -13.14
N ILE A 235 17.34 -7.30 -14.08
CA ILE A 235 18.32 -6.38 -14.69
C ILE A 235 17.60 -5.27 -15.44
N LEU A 236 16.58 -5.61 -16.24
CA LEU A 236 15.82 -4.64 -17.00
C LEU A 236 15.17 -3.60 -16.07
N ARG A 237 14.56 -4.03 -14.96
CA ARG A 237 14.00 -3.12 -13.95
C ARG A 237 15.07 -2.31 -13.22
N LEU A 238 16.21 -2.92 -12.90
CA LEU A 238 17.32 -2.25 -12.21
C LEU A 238 17.97 -1.14 -13.06
N ILE A 239 18.07 -1.34 -14.38
CA ILE A 239 18.62 -0.33 -15.31
C ILE A 239 17.71 0.90 -15.41
N VAL A 240 16.39 0.67 -15.36
CA VAL A 240 15.37 1.70 -15.56
C VAL A 240 15.03 2.46 -14.27
N ALA A 241 15.37 1.91 -13.11
CA ALA A 241 15.08 2.53 -11.82
C ALA A 241 15.90 3.81 -11.57
N ASP A 242 15.21 4.87 -11.10
CA ASP A 242 15.82 6.18 -10.78
C ASP A 242 16.91 6.07 -9.70
N SER A 243 16.65 5.28 -8.65
CA SER A 243 17.57 5.09 -7.52
C SER A 243 17.81 3.60 -7.24
N ARG A 244 18.96 3.09 -7.71
CA ARG A 244 19.30 1.65 -7.68
C ARG A 244 19.33 1.04 -6.27
N LEU A 245 19.82 1.77 -5.27
CA LEU A 245 19.90 1.27 -3.89
C LEU A 245 18.51 1.18 -3.23
N HIS A 246 17.69 2.21 -3.40
CA HIS A 246 16.31 2.20 -2.93
C HIS A 246 15.49 1.12 -3.66
N PHE A 247 15.70 0.97 -4.97
CA PHE A 247 15.12 -0.11 -5.75
C PHE A 247 15.46 -1.49 -5.17
N ILE A 248 16.74 -1.78 -4.92
CA ILE A 248 17.17 -3.07 -4.34
C ILE A 248 16.55 -3.31 -2.96
N SER A 249 16.34 -2.25 -2.16
CA SER A 249 15.77 -2.36 -0.81
C SER A 249 14.24 -2.47 -0.76
N SER A 250 13.54 -2.32 -1.89
CA SER A 250 12.07 -2.42 -1.93
C SER A 250 11.60 -3.87 -1.74
N SER A 251 10.53 -4.06 -0.95
CA SER A 251 9.99 -5.38 -0.57
C SER A 251 9.73 -6.31 -1.76
N GLN A 252 9.30 -5.79 -2.91
CA GLN A 252 9.03 -6.60 -4.10
C GLN A 252 10.32 -7.00 -4.83
N ASN A 253 11.31 -6.12 -4.83
CA ASN A 253 12.59 -6.35 -5.50
C ASN A 253 13.51 -7.26 -4.68
N VAL A 254 13.39 -7.25 -3.35
CA VAL A 254 14.03 -8.25 -2.48
C VAL A 254 13.57 -9.67 -2.83
N VAL A 255 12.27 -9.87 -3.10
CA VAL A 255 11.74 -11.17 -3.53
C VAL A 255 12.34 -11.58 -4.88
N ASP A 256 12.49 -10.64 -5.83
CA ASP A 256 13.14 -10.91 -7.11
C ASP A 256 14.59 -11.36 -6.92
N ILE A 257 15.36 -10.71 -6.03
CA ILE A 257 16.75 -11.08 -5.72
C ILE A 257 16.82 -12.46 -5.07
N VAL A 258 16.01 -12.71 -4.04
CA VAL A 258 16.01 -13.99 -3.32
C VAL A 258 15.59 -15.14 -4.24
N SER A 259 14.77 -14.89 -5.26
CA SER A 259 14.33 -15.91 -6.22
C SER A 259 15.46 -16.45 -7.11
N ILE A 260 16.45 -15.62 -7.45
CA ILE A 260 17.60 -15.98 -8.29
C ILE A 260 18.86 -16.32 -7.47
N CYS A 261 18.93 -15.84 -6.22
CA CYS A 261 20.07 -15.99 -5.34
C CYS A 261 20.56 -17.45 -5.17
N PRO A 262 19.70 -18.47 -4.99
CA PRO A 262 20.14 -19.87 -4.88
C PRO A 262 21.07 -20.32 -5.99
N PHE A 263 20.75 -20.00 -7.24
CA PHE A 263 21.54 -20.42 -8.39
C PHE A 263 22.90 -19.71 -8.44
N TYR A 264 22.90 -18.39 -8.30
CA TYR A 264 24.15 -17.62 -8.37
C TYR A 264 25.08 -17.92 -7.17
N LEU A 265 24.52 -18.19 -5.99
CA LEU A 265 25.32 -18.62 -4.85
C LEU A 265 25.95 -20.00 -5.10
N GLU A 266 25.17 -20.98 -5.59
CA GLU A 266 25.68 -22.31 -5.96
C GLU A 266 26.80 -22.20 -7.01
N LEU A 267 26.61 -21.36 -8.04
CA LEU A 267 27.60 -21.12 -9.09
C LEU A 267 28.89 -20.47 -8.57
N VAL A 268 28.79 -19.45 -7.70
CA VAL A 268 29.97 -18.79 -7.11
C VAL A 268 30.74 -19.76 -6.22
N LEU A 269 30.05 -20.57 -5.42
CA LEU A 269 30.70 -21.58 -4.57
C LEU A 269 31.47 -22.62 -5.41
N GLU A 270 30.91 -23.04 -6.54
CA GLU A 270 31.56 -23.95 -7.48
C GLU A 270 32.82 -23.33 -8.12
N ILE A 271 32.73 -22.08 -8.61
CA ILE A 271 33.85 -21.37 -9.25
C ILE A 271 34.99 -21.11 -8.26
N CYS A 272 34.67 -20.73 -7.02
CA CYS A 272 35.66 -20.49 -5.98
C CYS A 272 36.40 -21.76 -5.52
N GLY A 273 36.06 -22.93 -6.07
CA GLY A 273 36.73 -24.19 -5.75
C GLY A 273 36.52 -24.61 -4.29
N PHE A 274 35.51 -24.05 -3.62
CA PHE A 274 35.01 -24.58 -2.36
C PHE A 274 34.35 -25.91 -2.68
N ASP A 275 35.17 -26.96 -2.69
CA ASP A 275 34.69 -28.31 -2.75
C ASP A 275 33.86 -28.52 -1.48
N VAL A 276 32.54 -28.42 -1.65
CA VAL A 276 31.46 -28.57 -0.66
C VAL A 276 31.66 -29.81 0.23
N THR A 277 32.57 -30.70 -0.17
CA THR A 277 32.93 -31.97 0.46
C THR A 277 34.35 -32.10 1.02
N SER A 278 35.33 -31.23 0.71
CA SER A 278 36.72 -31.39 1.23
C SER A 278 37.00 -30.65 2.54
N LEU A 279 36.04 -29.88 3.04
CA LEU A 279 36.06 -29.33 4.41
C LEU A 279 35.14 -30.19 5.29
N THR A 280 35.70 -31.28 5.81
CA THR A 280 35.05 -32.21 6.75
C THR A 280 34.58 -31.59 8.06
N ASP A 281 34.79 -30.28 8.28
CA ASP A 281 34.40 -29.55 9.49
C ASP A 281 33.03 -28.85 9.42
N ILE A 282 32.27 -28.94 8.32
CA ILE A 282 31.10 -28.06 8.16
C ILE A 282 29.86 -28.86 7.74
N ARG A 283 29.23 -29.53 8.72
CA ARG A 283 27.78 -29.87 8.66
C ARG A 283 26.93 -28.67 8.20
N GLY A 284 27.41 -27.44 8.45
CA GLY A 284 26.83 -26.19 7.98
C GLY A 284 26.84 -25.96 6.47
N ILE A 285 27.86 -26.37 5.69
CA ILE A 285 27.87 -26.13 4.23
C ILE A 285 26.83 -27.02 3.52
N PHE A 286 26.72 -28.29 3.91
CA PHE A 286 25.68 -29.18 3.39
C PHE A 286 24.27 -28.69 3.78
N LEU A 287 24.12 -28.12 4.98
CA LEU A 287 22.90 -27.48 5.44
C LEU A 287 22.57 -26.20 4.65
N ILE A 288 23.58 -25.38 4.31
CA ILE A 288 23.43 -24.18 3.47
C ILE A 288 22.93 -24.58 2.08
N VAL A 289 23.57 -25.54 1.39
CA VAL A 289 23.11 -26.01 0.07
C VAL A 289 21.68 -26.54 0.13
N ARG A 290 21.31 -27.27 1.19
CA ARG A 290 19.93 -27.76 1.37
C ARG A 290 18.94 -26.62 1.59
N ILE A 291 19.32 -25.60 2.37
CA ILE A 291 18.50 -24.39 2.58
C ILE A 291 18.36 -23.59 1.29
N MET A 292 19.42 -23.43 0.48
CA MET A 292 19.35 -22.74 -0.81
C MET A 292 18.35 -23.41 -1.76
N ARG A 293 18.25 -24.75 -1.74
CA ARG A 293 17.21 -25.47 -2.49
C ARG A 293 15.80 -25.15 -2.01
N VAL A 294 15.58 -25.00 -0.70
CA VAL A 294 14.28 -24.59 -0.13
C VAL A 294 13.96 -23.14 -0.49
N LEU A 295 14.95 -22.25 -0.51
CA LEU A 295 14.76 -20.86 -0.94
C LEU A 295 14.23 -20.72 -2.37
N ARG A 296 14.38 -21.75 -3.22
CA ARG A 296 13.75 -21.76 -4.55
C ARG A 296 12.23 -21.65 -4.47
N VAL A 297 11.58 -22.16 -3.41
CA VAL A 297 10.13 -22.00 -3.17
C VAL A 297 9.74 -20.53 -3.06
N VAL A 298 10.62 -19.66 -2.55
CA VAL A 298 10.36 -18.23 -2.37
C VAL A 298 9.99 -17.53 -3.69
N ARG A 299 10.43 -18.05 -4.85
CA ARG A 299 10.05 -17.48 -6.16
C ARG A 299 8.54 -17.48 -6.41
N ILE A 300 7.75 -18.31 -5.71
CA ILE A 300 6.28 -18.26 -5.79
C ILE A 300 5.76 -16.88 -5.35
N LEU A 301 6.47 -16.20 -4.45
CA LEU A 301 6.12 -14.87 -3.98
C LEU A 301 6.30 -13.79 -5.08
N LYS A 302 7.02 -14.07 -6.19
CA LYS A 302 7.06 -13.16 -7.35
C LYS A 302 5.66 -12.91 -7.93
N LEU A 303 4.73 -13.87 -7.77
CA LEU A 303 3.32 -13.67 -8.15
C LEU A 303 2.67 -12.49 -7.40
N GLY A 304 3.20 -12.11 -6.23
CA GLY A 304 2.74 -10.96 -5.47
C GLY A 304 2.88 -9.62 -6.20
N ARG A 305 3.83 -9.49 -7.14
CA ARG A 305 3.94 -8.31 -8.00
C ARG A 305 2.75 -8.18 -8.95
N TYR A 306 2.19 -9.30 -9.39
CA TYR A 306 1.10 -9.32 -10.37
C TYR A 306 -0.28 -9.46 -9.73
N SER A 307 -0.35 -9.88 -8.46
CA SER A 307 -1.60 -9.99 -7.71
C SER A 307 -1.82 -8.76 -6.82
N SER A 308 -2.80 -7.93 -7.19
CA SER A 308 -3.30 -6.85 -6.33
C SER A 308 -3.76 -7.39 -4.96
N GLY A 309 -4.42 -8.55 -4.95
CA GLY A 309 -4.85 -9.21 -3.72
C GLY A 309 -3.70 -9.55 -2.76
N MET A 310 -2.56 -10.03 -3.28
CA MET A 310 -1.39 -10.29 -2.45
C MET A 310 -0.76 -9.01 -1.89
N ARG A 311 -0.78 -7.91 -2.66
CA ARG A 311 -0.31 -6.60 -2.15
C ARG A 311 -1.21 -6.07 -1.04
N THR A 312 -2.54 -6.11 -1.24
CA THR A 312 -3.52 -5.73 -0.23
C THR A 312 -3.37 -6.58 1.04
N PHE A 313 -3.17 -7.90 0.87
CA PHE A 313 -2.91 -8.80 1.99
C PHE A 313 -1.61 -8.46 2.73
N ALA A 314 -0.51 -8.21 2.02
CA ALA A 314 0.77 -7.81 2.62
C ALA A 314 0.67 -6.49 3.38
N SER A 315 -0.01 -5.48 2.82
CA SER A 315 -0.29 -4.21 3.49
C SER A 315 -1.17 -4.41 4.74
N THR A 316 -2.16 -5.30 4.66
CA THR A 316 -3.00 -5.67 5.79
C THR A 316 -2.20 -6.32 6.92
N LEU A 317 -1.29 -7.24 6.59
CA LEU A 317 -0.38 -7.85 7.58
C LEU A 317 0.56 -6.82 8.20
N LYS A 318 1.09 -5.88 7.41
CA LYS A 318 1.94 -4.79 7.92
C LYS A 318 1.16 -3.89 8.89
N ALA A 319 -0.05 -3.51 8.53
CA ALA A 319 -0.95 -2.72 9.39
C ALA A 319 -1.36 -3.48 10.66
N SER A 320 -1.49 -4.80 10.58
CA SER A 320 -1.87 -5.67 11.70
C SER A 320 -0.68 -6.20 12.51
N SER A 321 0.56 -5.83 12.16
CA SER A 321 1.78 -6.47 12.67
C SER A 321 1.92 -6.36 14.20
N LYS A 322 1.56 -5.22 14.79
CA LYS A 322 1.61 -5.00 16.24
C LYS A 322 0.61 -5.91 16.97
N GLN A 323 -0.61 -6.00 16.47
CA GLN A 323 -1.66 -6.83 17.06
C GLN A 323 -1.35 -8.31 16.87
N LEU A 324 -0.89 -8.71 15.67
CA LEU A 324 -0.49 -10.08 15.38
C LEU A 324 0.69 -10.52 16.23
N GLY A 325 1.69 -9.65 16.43
CA GLY A 325 2.83 -9.92 17.32
C GLY A 325 2.40 -10.12 18.78
N MET A 326 1.52 -9.27 19.30
CA MET A 326 0.99 -9.42 20.66
C MET A 326 0.23 -10.74 20.84
N MET A 327 -0.60 -11.12 19.87
CA MET A 327 -1.33 -12.40 19.90
C MET A 327 -0.39 -13.61 19.76
N GLY A 328 0.65 -13.50 18.92
CA GLY A 328 1.70 -14.51 18.82
C GLY A 328 2.39 -14.76 20.17
N MET A 329 2.71 -13.68 20.90
CA MET A 329 3.31 -13.80 22.24
C MET A 329 2.38 -14.50 23.24
N VAL A 330 1.08 -14.18 23.23
CA VAL A 330 0.08 -14.86 24.08
C VAL A 330 -0.02 -16.34 23.73
N LEU A 331 -0.11 -16.68 22.45
CA LEU A 331 -0.19 -18.06 21.98
C LEU A 331 1.05 -18.88 22.38
N LEU A 332 2.26 -18.34 22.16
CA LEU A 332 3.52 -19.03 22.51
C LEU A 332 3.63 -19.24 24.03
N THR A 333 3.24 -18.26 24.83
CA THR A 333 3.28 -18.35 26.30
C THR A 333 2.26 -19.36 26.81
N ALA A 334 1.03 -19.31 26.29
CA ALA A 334 -0.02 -20.27 26.63
C ALA A 334 0.35 -21.70 26.21
N ALA A 335 0.93 -21.86 25.02
CA ALA A 335 1.43 -23.15 24.56
C ALA A 335 2.49 -23.69 25.55
N LEU A 336 3.50 -22.89 25.89
CA LEU A 336 4.56 -23.31 26.81
C LEU A 336 4.00 -23.70 28.19
N PHE A 337 3.03 -22.94 28.69
CA PHE A 337 2.36 -23.21 29.96
C PHE A 337 1.61 -24.55 29.95
N PHE A 338 0.75 -24.80 28.96
CA PHE A 338 0.01 -26.07 28.90
C PHE A 338 0.92 -27.27 28.59
N SER A 339 1.99 -27.08 27.81
CA SER A 339 2.96 -28.13 27.53
C SER A 339 3.75 -28.55 28.76
N THR A 340 4.13 -27.60 29.61
CA THR A 340 4.83 -27.91 30.86
C THR A 340 3.90 -28.64 31.84
N LEU A 341 2.64 -28.18 31.98
CA LEU A 341 1.65 -28.84 32.81
C LEU A 341 1.39 -30.28 32.39
N ILE A 342 1.08 -30.52 31.11
CA ILE A 342 0.75 -31.85 30.63
C ILE A 342 1.95 -32.79 30.69
N TYR A 343 3.16 -32.28 30.42
CA TYR A 343 4.39 -33.05 30.59
C TYR A 343 4.55 -33.53 32.03
N PHE A 344 4.42 -32.66 33.03
CA PHE A 344 4.60 -33.07 34.42
C PHE A 344 3.51 -34.01 34.94
N VAL A 345 2.31 -33.97 34.35
CA VAL A 345 1.22 -34.89 34.68
C VAL A 345 1.38 -36.26 34.00
N GLU A 346 1.90 -36.30 32.78
CA GLU A 346 1.95 -37.52 31.96
C GLU A 346 3.34 -38.19 31.92
N LYS A 347 4.41 -37.54 32.41
CA LYS A 347 5.79 -38.05 32.26
C LYS A 347 6.05 -39.38 32.97
N ASP A 348 5.34 -39.65 34.06
CA ASP A 348 5.56 -40.82 34.92
C ASP A 348 4.67 -42.01 34.49
N GLU A 349 3.81 -41.81 33.48
CA GLU A 349 2.94 -42.86 32.93
C GLU A 349 3.69 -43.84 32.03
N VAL A 350 3.31 -45.11 32.12
CA VAL A 350 3.93 -46.18 31.33
C VAL A 350 3.59 -46.01 29.85
N ASN A 351 4.63 -46.01 29.00
CA ASN A 351 4.50 -45.76 27.56
C ASN A 351 3.83 -44.42 27.22
N THR A 352 4.18 -43.36 27.97
CA THR A 352 3.76 -41.99 27.64
C THR A 352 4.43 -41.51 26.35
N LEU A 353 3.68 -40.71 25.58
CA LEU A 353 4.17 -40.03 24.37
C LEU A 353 4.78 -38.65 24.70
N PHE A 354 4.66 -38.21 25.95
CA PHE A 354 5.18 -36.92 26.43
C PHE A 354 6.62 -37.10 26.96
N THR A 355 7.58 -37.36 26.07
CA THR A 355 8.98 -37.63 26.48
C THR A 355 9.74 -36.38 26.92
N SER A 356 9.35 -35.20 26.43
CA SER A 356 10.01 -33.92 26.72
C SER A 356 9.04 -32.75 26.56
N ILE A 357 9.37 -31.61 27.17
CA ILE A 357 8.57 -30.38 27.05
C ILE A 357 8.44 -29.93 25.58
N PRO A 358 9.48 -29.94 24.72
CA PRO A 358 9.32 -29.61 23.30
C PRO A 358 8.38 -30.55 22.54
N GLN A 359 8.33 -31.83 22.90
CA GLN A 359 7.38 -32.77 22.30
C GLN A 359 5.94 -32.50 22.80
N ALA A 360 5.77 -32.19 24.08
CA ALA A 360 4.49 -31.70 24.61
C ALA A 360 4.07 -30.38 23.96
N TYR A 361 5.03 -29.54 23.56
CA TYR A 361 4.81 -28.29 22.84
C TYR A 361 4.22 -28.49 21.45
N TRP A 362 4.68 -29.49 20.71
CA TRP A 362 4.06 -29.92 19.46
C TRP A 362 2.58 -30.30 19.68
N PHE A 363 2.31 -31.17 20.66
CA PHE A 363 0.93 -31.53 21.02
C PHE A 363 0.09 -30.29 21.34
N THR A 364 0.57 -29.41 22.22
CA THR A 364 -0.18 -28.23 22.64
C THR A 364 -0.48 -27.27 21.48
N ILE A 365 0.47 -27.02 20.56
CA ILE A 365 0.20 -26.21 19.37
C ILE A 365 -0.90 -26.84 18.52
N VAL A 366 -0.79 -28.12 18.21
CA VAL A 366 -1.75 -28.88 17.38
C VAL A 366 -3.15 -28.90 18.02
N THR A 367 -3.21 -28.98 19.35
CA THR A 367 -4.45 -28.97 20.13
C THR A 367 -5.06 -27.57 20.21
N MET A 368 -4.27 -26.54 20.52
CA MET A 368 -4.73 -25.14 20.59
C MET A 368 -5.16 -24.60 19.23
N SER A 369 -4.54 -25.07 18.14
CA SER A 369 -4.93 -24.75 16.76
C SER A 369 -6.13 -25.54 16.26
N THR A 370 -6.72 -26.41 17.09
CA THR A 370 -7.83 -27.31 16.72
C THR A 370 -7.53 -28.27 15.57
N CYS A 371 -6.25 -28.50 15.24
CA CYS A 371 -5.85 -29.45 14.18
C CYS A 371 -6.03 -30.91 14.63
N GLY A 372 -5.52 -31.26 15.81
CA GLY A 372 -5.74 -32.57 16.43
C GLY A 372 -5.32 -33.79 15.59
N TYR A 373 -4.05 -33.90 15.20
CA TYR A 373 -3.54 -35.05 14.42
C TYR A 373 -3.73 -36.41 15.12
N GLY A 374 -3.79 -36.43 16.47
CA GLY A 374 -3.96 -37.65 17.26
C GLY A 374 -2.70 -38.51 17.39
N ASP A 375 -1.54 -37.98 16.97
CA ASP A 375 -0.22 -38.60 17.09
C ASP A 375 0.31 -38.62 18.53
N ILE A 376 -0.08 -37.62 19.34
CA ILE A 376 0.20 -37.51 20.77
C ILE A 376 -1.10 -37.17 21.50
N TYR A 377 -1.37 -37.83 22.64
CA TYR A 377 -2.56 -37.57 23.45
C TYR A 377 -2.36 -38.00 24.91
N PRO A 378 -2.97 -37.30 25.88
CA PRO A 378 -2.93 -37.67 27.30
C PRO A 378 -3.71 -38.95 27.56
N LYS A 379 -3.19 -39.79 28.46
CA LYS A 379 -3.87 -41.00 28.92
C LYS A 379 -4.50 -40.81 30.29
N THR A 380 -3.98 -39.90 31.11
CA THR A 380 -4.51 -39.66 32.45
C THR A 380 -5.73 -38.75 32.42
N THR A 381 -6.62 -38.91 33.40
CA THR A 381 -7.78 -38.04 33.57
C THR A 381 -7.37 -36.58 33.79
N LEU A 382 -6.29 -36.33 34.54
CA LEU A 382 -5.77 -34.99 34.77
C LEU A 382 -5.21 -34.36 33.49
N GLY A 383 -4.46 -35.13 32.69
CA GLY A 383 -3.97 -34.72 31.38
C GLY A 383 -5.11 -34.38 30.42
N MET A 384 -6.21 -35.13 30.44
CA MET A 384 -7.43 -34.84 29.66
C MET A 384 -8.12 -33.53 30.09
N ILE A 385 -8.17 -33.24 31.39
CA ILE A 385 -8.71 -31.97 31.90
C ILE A 385 -7.82 -30.79 31.45
N ILE A 386 -6.50 -30.93 31.57
CA ILE A 386 -5.54 -29.91 31.11
C ILE A 386 -5.67 -29.70 29.60
N ALA A 387 -5.77 -30.77 28.82
CA ALA A 387 -5.96 -30.69 27.37
C ALA A 387 -7.27 -29.99 27.00
N THR A 388 -8.35 -30.23 27.73
CA THR A 388 -9.63 -29.54 27.54
C THR A 388 -9.49 -28.04 27.81
N GLY A 389 -8.79 -27.67 28.89
CA GLY A 389 -8.43 -26.28 29.18
C GLY A 389 -7.60 -25.63 28.06
N ALA A 390 -6.63 -26.36 27.51
CA ALA A 390 -5.81 -25.90 26.39
C ALA A 390 -6.65 -25.67 25.11
N ILE A 391 -7.60 -26.55 24.80
CA ILE A 391 -8.53 -26.38 23.67
C ILE A 391 -9.37 -25.11 23.84
N CYS A 392 -10.01 -24.94 25.00
CA CYS A 392 -10.83 -23.76 25.28
C CYS A 392 -10.01 -22.47 25.19
N CYS A 393 -8.80 -22.46 25.76
CA CYS A 393 -7.90 -21.32 25.68
C CYS A 393 -7.45 -21.03 24.23
N GLY A 394 -7.09 -22.06 23.46
CA GLY A 394 -6.64 -21.93 22.07
C GLY A 394 -7.69 -21.30 21.16
N VAL A 395 -8.94 -21.77 21.24
CA VAL A 395 -10.06 -21.21 20.45
C VAL A 395 -10.26 -19.72 20.77
N LEU A 396 -10.22 -19.33 22.05
CA LEU A 396 -10.38 -17.94 22.47
C LEU A 396 -9.23 -17.05 21.95
N VAL A 397 -7.98 -17.53 22.06
CA VAL A 397 -6.79 -16.78 21.63
C VAL A 397 -6.74 -16.62 20.11
N LEU A 398 -7.13 -17.64 19.34
CA LEU A 398 -7.09 -17.58 17.88
C LEU A 398 -8.22 -16.75 17.26
N ALA A 399 -9.37 -16.62 17.93
CA ALA A 399 -10.50 -15.83 17.42
C ALA A 399 -10.17 -14.33 17.29
N LEU A 400 -9.39 -13.77 18.22
CA LEU A 400 -9.07 -12.34 18.29
C LEU A 400 -8.20 -11.81 17.13
N PRO A 401 -7.07 -12.43 16.74
CA PRO A 401 -6.28 -11.94 15.60
C PRO A 401 -7.02 -12.07 14.28
N ILE A 402 -7.90 -13.07 14.11
CA ILE A 402 -8.68 -13.22 12.87
C ILE A 402 -9.60 -12.01 12.67
N THR A 403 -10.33 -11.58 13.71
CA THR A 403 -11.23 -10.41 13.60
C THR A 403 -10.47 -9.12 13.34
N ILE A 404 -9.31 -8.93 13.97
CA ILE A 404 -8.45 -7.76 13.76
C ILE A 404 -7.88 -7.72 12.34
N ILE A 405 -7.40 -8.87 11.83
CA ILE A 405 -6.89 -8.96 10.45
C ILE A 405 -8.01 -8.65 9.46
N VAL A 406 -9.22 -9.16 9.69
CA VAL A 406 -10.39 -8.88 8.82
C VAL A 406 -10.76 -7.40 8.86
N ASP A 407 -10.82 -6.77 10.03
CA ASP A 407 -11.12 -5.33 10.15
C ASP A 407 -10.07 -4.47 9.42
N ASN A 408 -8.79 -4.78 9.59
CA ASN A 408 -7.73 -4.08 8.87
C ASN A 408 -7.75 -4.37 7.36
N PHE A 409 -8.13 -5.58 6.95
CA PHE A 409 -8.29 -5.93 5.53
C PHE A 409 -9.39 -5.08 4.88
N MET A 410 -10.52 -4.92 5.58
CA MET A 410 -11.63 -4.09 5.11
C MET A 410 -11.20 -2.63 4.96
N LYS A 411 -10.45 -2.08 5.92
CA LYS A 411 -9.91 -0.71 5.84
C LYS A 411 -8.96 -0.50 4.66
N VAL A 412 -8.00 -1.40 4.47
CA VAL A 412 -7.04 -1.31 3.35
C VAL A 412 -7.76 -1.44 2.00
N THR A 413 -8.81 -2.25 1.91
CA THR A 413 -9.58 -2.42 0.66
C THR A 413 -10.52 -1.25 0.39
N SER A 414 -11.12 -0.64 1.42
CA SER A 414 -11.96 0.55 1.28
C SER A 414 -11.17 1.78 0.86
N ASP A 415 -9.96 1.94 1.37
CA ASP A 415 -9.08 3.08 1.02
C ASP A 415 -8.51 2.95 -0.41
N GLY A 416 -8.37 1.73 -0.93
CA GLY A 416 -7.83 1.44 -2.27
C GLY A 416 -8.86 1.44 -3.42
N SER A 417 -10.15 1.62 -3.14
CA SER A 417 -11.20 1.63 -4.15
C SER A 417 -11.52 3.07 -4.59
N PRO A 418 -11.11 3.55 -5.78
CA PRO A 418 -11.55 4.85 -6.26
C PRO A 418 -13.08 4.81 -6.39
N ASN A 419 -13.77 5.72 -5.71
CA ASN A 419 -15.21 5.88 -5.83
C ASN A 419 -15.59 5.95 -7.34
N PRO A 420 -16.38 5.00 -7.88
CA PRO A 420 -16.70 4.96 -9.31
C PRO A 420 -17.46 6.20 -9.81
N LEU A 421 -17.94 7.06 -8.89
CA LEU A 421 -18.60 8.32 -9.18
C LEU A 421 -17.64 9.47 -9.54
N MET A 422 -16.33 9.35 -9.27
CA MET A 422 -15.34 10.40 -9.56
C MET A 422 -14.91 10.43 -11.04
N GLY A 423 -14.77 9.26 -11.69
CA GLY A 423 -14.42 9.17 -13.12
C GLY A 423 -15.48 9.77 -14.07
N ARG A 424 -16.74 9.80 -13.65
CA ARG A 424 -17.85 10.37 -14.44
C ARG A 424 -17.90 11.91 -14.36
N LYS A 425 -17.42 12.52 -13.28
CA LYS A 425 -17.34 13.98 -13.13
C LYS A 425 -16.17 14.59 -13.92
N GLN A 426 -15.02 13.91 -13.98
CA GLN A 426 -13.87 14.39 -14.78
C GLN A 426 -14.19 14.42 -16.28
N SER A 427 -14.82 13.37 -16.83
CA SER A 427 -15.25 13.35 -18.25
C SER A 427 -16.21 14.49 -18.59
N ASN A 428 -17.20 14.76 -17.72
CA ASN A 428 -18.14 15.87 -17.92
C ASN A 428 -17.48 17.26 -17.77
N SER A 429 -16.47 17.41 -16.90
CA SER A 429 -15.73 18.68 -16.76
C SER A 429 -14.87 19.02 -17.97
N HIS A 430 -14.27 18.01 -18.62
CA HIS A 430 -13.51 18.19 -19.86
C HIS A 430 -14.41 18.55 -21.05
N LEU A 431 -15.61 17.95 -21.15
CA LEU A 431 -16.59 18.35 -22.15
C LEU A 431 -17.11 19.78 -21.93
N HIS A 432 -17.35 20.19 -20.68
CA HIS A 432 -17.88 21.52 -20.39
C HIS A 432 -16.84 22.64 -20.63
N ASN A 433 -15.56 22.37 -20.37
CA ASN A 433 -14.48 23.33 -20.61
C ASN A 433 -14.16 23.52 -22.11
N ASN A 434 -14.24 22.46 -22.93
CA ASN A 434 -14.06 22.60 -24.38
C ASN A 434 -15.20 23.40 -25.03
N VAL A 435 -16.45 23.18 -24.62
CA VAL A 435 -17.62 23.91 -25.15
C VAL A 435 -17.57 25.41 -24.81
N ASN A 436 -17.03 25.78 -23.65
CA ASN A 436 -16.86 27.18 -23.26
C ASN A 436 -15.67 27.86 -23.95
N GLY A 437 -14.61 27.10 -24.29
CA GLY A 437 -13.49 27.58 -25.10
C GLY A 437 -13.89 27.99 -26.52
N ASP A 438 -14.65 27.13 -27.20
CA ASP A 438 -15.13 27.37 -28.57
C ASP A 438 -16.08 28.58 -28.65
N LYS A 439 -17.01 28.69 -27.68
CA LYS A 439 -17.93 29.84 -27.61
C LYS A 439 -17.20 31.16 -27.33
N ARG A 440 -16.12 31.13 -26.55
CA ARG A 440 -15.32 32.33 -26.25
C ARG A 440 -14.54 32.80 -27.48
N GLN A 441 -13.96 31.89 -28.26
CA GLN A 441 -13.30 32.22 -29.52
C GLN A 441 -14.30 32.78 -30.56
N GLU A 442 -15.51 32.23 -30.63
CA GLU A 442 -16.54 32.74 -31.53
C GLU A 442 -16.96 34.17 -31.17
N ILE A 443 -17.16 34.46 -29.88
CA ILE A 443 -17.53 35.81 -29.39
C ILE A 443 -16.39 36.82 -29.65
N GLU A 444 -15.13 36.45 -29.40
CA GLU A 444 -13.97 37.32 -29.68
C GLU A 444 -13.83 37.62 -31.17
N SER A 445 -14.13 36.66 -32.04
CA SER A 445 -14.11 36.88 -33.50
C SER A 445 -15.19 37.88 -33.95
N LYS A 446 -16.41 37.78 -33.39
CA LYS A 446 -17.52 38.69 -33.69
C LYS A 446 -17.27 40.11 -33.17
N LEU A 447 -16.64 40.24 -32.00
CA LEU A 447 -16.24 41.53 -31.44
C LEU A 447 -15.17 42.22 -32.29
N LYS A 448 -14.15 41.49 -32.77
CA LYS A 448 -13.13 42.04 -33.68
C LYS A 448 -13.73 42.51 -34.99
N LEU A 449 -14.64 41.73 -35.57
CA LEU A 449 -15.34 42.11 -36.81
C LEU A 449 -16.23 43.36 -36.61
N ALA A 450 -16.87 43.49 -35.45
CA ALA A 450 -17.68 44.65 -35.10
C ALA A 450 -16.82 45.92 -34.96
N HIS A 451 -15.68 45.84 -34.28
CA HIS A 451 -14.74 46.96 -34.17
C HIS A 451 -14.15 47.37 -35.53
N GLU A 452 -13.84 46.41 -36.40
CA GLU A 452 -13.30 46.73 -37.72
C GLU A 452 -14.36 47.44 -38.60
N LYS A 453 -15.63 47.02 -38.49
CA LYS A 453 -16.76 47.71 -39.16
C LYS A 453 -16.99 49.11 -38.60
N GLN A 454 -16.87 49.29 -37.29
CA GLN A 454 -17.02 50.60 -36.65
C GLN A 454 -15.91 51.55 -37.10
N ASN A 455 -14.66 51.10 -37.14
CA ASN A 455 -13.52 51.90 -37.61
C ASN A 455 -13.65 52.28 -39.09
N LYS A 456 -14.11 51.37 -39.96
CA LYS A 456 -14.38 51.66 -41.37
C LYS A 456 -15.54 52.63 -41.57
N MET A 457 -16.52 52.63 -40.66
CA MET A 457 -17.65 53.55 -40.69
C MET A 457 -17.24 54.94 -40.21
N SER A 458 -16.42 55.04 -39.16
CA SER A 458 -15.83 56.30 -38.70
C SER A 458 -14.95 56.95 -39.78
N GLN A 459 -14.12 56.18 -40.48
CA GLN A 459 -13.29 56.69 -41.58
C GLN A 459 -14.10 57.19 -42.79
N LYS A 460 -15.31 56.67 -43.01
CA LYS A 460 -16.22 57.14 -44.07
C LYS A 460 -17.00 58.40 -43.71
N ILE A 461 -17.02 58.79 -42.44
CA ILE A 461 -17.71 60.00 -41.97
C ILE A 461 -16.74 61.20 -41.96
N GLU A 462 -15.42 60.95 -41.98
CA GLU A 462 -14.36 61.98 -42.00
C GLU A 462 -13.85 62.33 -43.42
N THR A 463 -14.36 61.67 -44.46
CA THR A 463 -14.14 61.97 -45.89
C THR A 463 -15.45 62.32 -46.57
#